data_AF-A0A9D9Q5N5-F1
#
_entry.id   AF-A0A9D9Q5N5-F1
#
_cell.length_a   1.000
_cell.length_b   1.000
_cell.length_c   1.000
_cell.angle_alpha   90.00
_cell.angle_beta   90.00
_cell.angle_gamma   90.00
#
_symmetry.space_group_name_H-M   'P 1'
#
loop_
_entity.id
_entity.type
_entity.pdbx_description
1 polymer ?
#
loop_
_entity_poly.entity_id
_entity_poly.type
_entity_poly.pdbx_seq_one_letter_code
_entity_poly.pdbx_strand_id
1 'polypeptide(L)'
;MKLNSFFAILAAALMMVACGNNQNTKVADQQPVEAVAVAIDTLLVDGETLAGQVVEIEGVCTHICSHSASKIFLLSDGGKTLRVEAAELGSFAQECVNSVVKVKGVLREERIDEAYLQAWEQRIANKTEEHHGEGDGEGSCDTEKAARGETANSSVERIADFRTKIAARTEAEGKEYLSFYFVEAQEYEIVE
;
A
#
# COMPACT_ATOMS: atom_id res chain seq x y z
N MET A 1 -17.76 1.10 -66.50
CA MET A 1 -16.87 1.75 -67.49
C MET A 1 -15.60 2.16 -66.76
N LYS A 2 -14.51 1.41 -66.94
CA LYS A 2 -13.35 1.76 -67.80
C LYS A 2 -12.64 3.07 -67.39
N LEU A 3 -11.69 2.93 -66.48
CA LEU A 3 -10.24 3.15 -66.62
C LEU A 3 -9.70 4.33 -67.48
N ASN A 4 -8.71 5.01 -66.86
CA ASN A 4 -7.55 5.77 -67.39
C ASN A 4 -7.73 7.24 -67.80
N SER A 5 -6.92 8.13 -67.21
CA SER A 5 -5.70 8.62 -67.89
C SER A 5 -4.72 9.36 -66.97
N PHE A 6 -3.44 9.12 -67.25
CA PHE A 6 -2.21 9.68 -66.68
C PHE A 6 -2.06 11.20 -66.93
N PHE A 7 -1.40 11.91 -66.00
CA PHE A 7 -0.32 12.85 -66.34
C PHE A 7 0.64 13.04 -65.16
N ALA A 8 1.92 12.78 -65.41
CA ALA A 8 3.04 13.07 -64.52
C ALA A 8 3.49 14.52 -64.71
N ILE A 9 3.89 15.22 -63.64
CA ILE A 9 4.92 16.28 -63.67
C ILE A 9 5.63 16.29 -62.30
N LEU A 10 6.95 16.20 -62.41
CA LEU A 10 7.98 16.32 -61.38
C LEU A 10 8.22 17.80 -61.05
N ALA A 11 8.24 18.17 -59.77
CA ALA A 11 8.91 19.39 -59.31
C ALA A 11 9.34 19.24 -57.84
N ALA A 12 10.67 19.21 -57.65
CA ALA A 12 11.34 19.21 -56.37
C ALA A 12 11.25 20.60 -55.72
N ALA A 13 10.99 20.62 -54.41
CA ALA A 13 11.36 21.72 -53.53
C ALA A 13 11.91 21.14 -52.23
N LEU A 14 13.24 21.16 -52.13
CA LEU A 14 13.98 20.97 -50.88
C LEU A 14 13.68 22.16 -49.96
N MET A 15 13.14 21.91 -48.78
CA MET A 15 13.34 22.80 -47.63
C MET A 15 13.94 21.99 -46.50
N MET A 16 15.20 22.28 -46.21
CA MET A 16 15.88 21.85 -44.99
C MET A 16 15.35 22.70 -43.84
N VAL A 17 14.68 22.06 -42.87
CA VAL A 17 14.59 22.59 -41.50
C VAL A 17 15.45 21.67 -40.65
N ALA A 18 16.69 22.11 -40.45
CA ALA A 18 17.53 21.63 -39.37
C ALA A 18 17.10 22.36 -38.09
N CYS A 19 16.78 21.60 -37.04
CA CYS A 19 17.08 21.92 -35.64
C CYS A 19 16.53 20.80 -34.73
N GLY A 20 17.42 20.18 -33.95
CA GLY A 20 17.07 19.62 -32.64
C GLY A 20 16.71 18.15 -32.58
N ASN A 21 17.73 17.29 -32.53
CA ASN A 21 17.62 15.98 -31.91
C ASN A 21 17.51 16.19 -30.38
N ASN A 22 16.32 15.97 -29.82
CA ASN A 22 16.19 15.66 -28.40
C ASN A 22 15.26 14.46 -28.25
N GLN A 23 15.85 13.34 -27.82
CA GLN A 23 15.12 12.16 -27.41
C GLN A 23 14.32 12.52 -26.16
N ASN A 24 13.00 12.36 -26.17
CA ASN A 24 12.30 12.09 -24.93
C ASN A 24 11.03 11.28 -25.20
N THR A 25 11.15 10.01 -24.81
CA THR A 25 10.20 9.21 -24.04
C THR A 25 8.73 9.30 -24.45
N LYS A 26 8.24 8.16 -24.93
CA LYS A 26 6.83 7.77 -24.87
C LYS A 26 6.38 7.90 -23.41
N VAL A 27 5.70 9.00 -23.07
CA VAL A 27 4.82 9.03 -21.90
C VAL A 27 3.61 8.21 -22.32
N ALA A 28 3.49 7.01 -21.77
CA ALA A 28 2.25 6.27 -21.82
C ALA A 28 1.18 7.15 -21.14
N ASP A 29 0.07 7.38 -21.85
CA ASP A 29 -1.18 7.88 -21.28
C ASP A 29 -1.49 7.06 -20.02
N GLN A 30 -1.23 7.63 -18.84
CA GLN A 30 -1.81 7.15 -17.60
C GLN A 30 -3.21 7.74 -17.54
N GLN A 31 -4.18 6.97 -18.01
CA GLN A 31 -5.59 7.24 -17.72
C GLN A 31 -5.73 7.36 -16.19
N PRO A 32 -6.38 8.42 -15.66
CA PRO A 32 -6.53 8.58 -14.22
C PRO A 32 -7.21 7.33 -13.66
N VAL A 33 -6.51 6.61 -12.77
CA VAL A 33 -7.16 5.59 -11.96
C VAL A 33 -8.06 6.36 -10.99
N GLU A 34 -9.37 6.24 -11.17
CA GLU A 34 -10.37 6.90 -10.33
C GLU A 34 -10.23 6.35 -8.90
N ALA A 35 -9.81 7.21 -7.97
CA ALA A 35 -9.62 6.84 -6.57
C ALA A 35 -10.94 6.89 -5.82
N VAL A 36 -11.17 5.91 -4.95
CA VAL A 36 -12.30 5.93 -4.02
C VAL A 36 -11.90 6.75 -2.79
N ALA A 37 -12.43 7.97 -2.67
CA ALA A 37 -12.28 8.75 -1.45
C ALA A 37 -13.08 8.11 -0.31
N VAL A 38 -12.41 7.72 0.77
CA VAL A 38 -13.02 6.97 1.88
C VAL A 38 -12.37 7.32 3.22
N ALA A 39 -13.19 7.43 4.27
CA ALA A 39 -12.67 7.61 5.63
C ALA A 39 -12.00 6.32 6.12
N ILE A 40 -10.90 6.44 6.87
CA ILE A 40 -10.15 5.30 7.39
C ILE A 40 -11.06 4.34 8.20
N ASP A 41 -11.96 4.87 9.01
CA ASP A 41 -12.90 4.06 9.80
C ASP A 41 -13.78 3.16 8.94
N THR A 42 -14.29 3.68 7.83
CA THR A 42 -15.12 2.97 6.85
C THR A 42 -14.26 1.99 6.06
N LEU A 43 -13.09 2.41 5.61
CA LEU A 43 -12.15 1.55 4.87
C LEU A 43 -11.81 0.28 5.66
N LEU A 44 -11.59 0.38 6.97
CA LEU A 44 -11.30 -0.78 7.83
C LEU A 44 -12.51 -1.71 8.02
N VAL A 45 -13.74 -1.22 7.86
CA VAL A 45 -14.95 -2.06 7.88
C VAL A 45 -15.16 -2.74 6.52
N ASP A 46 -14.97 -1.99 5.43
CA ASP A 46 -15.24 -2.43 4.06
C ASP A 46 -14.00 -3.00 3.35
N GLY A 47 -12.93 -3.28 4.11
CA GLY A 47 -11.61 -3.60 3.57
C GLY A 47 -11.61 -4.77 2.59
N GLU A 48 -12.45 -5.78 2.79
CA GLU A 48 -12.56 -6.94 1.89
C GLU A 48 -13.10 -6.53 0.51
N THR A 49 -14.03 -5.58 0.48
CA THR A 49 -14.61 -5.06 -0.77
C THR A 49 -13.63 -4.12 -1.48
N LEU A 50 -12.86 -3.35 -0.70
CA LEU A 50 -11.96 -2.33 -1.21
C LEU A 50 -10.54 -2.86 -1.52
N ALA A 51 -10.19 -4.08 -1.09
CA ALA A 51 -8.87 -4.65 -1.30
C ALA A 51 -8.50 -4.69 -2.79
N GLY A 52 -7.29 -4.24 -3.10
CA GLY A 52 -6.76 -4.11 -4.46
C GLY A 52 -7.21 -2.85 -5.22
N GLN A 53 -8.12 -2.05 -4.66
CA GLN A 53 -8.54 -0.79 -5.27
C GLN A 53 -7.62 0.37 -4.88
N VAL A 54 -7.60 1.41 -5.73
CA VAL A 54 -6.97 2.69 -5.39
C VAL A 54 -7.94 3.49 -4.53
N VAL A 55 -7.50 3.85 -3.33
CA VAL A 55 -8.24 4.62 -2.34
C VAL A 55 -7.56 5.96 -2.10
N GLU A 56 -8.34 6.96 -1.70
CA GLU A 56 -7.86 8.24 -1.20
C GLU A 56 -8.36 8.39 0.24
N ILE A 57 -7.41 8.49 1.17
CA ILE A 57 -7.66 8.53 2.61
C ILE A 57 -6.98 9.75 3.23
N GLU A 58 -7.48 10.18 4.39
CA GLU A 58 -6.90 11.26 5.17
C GLU A 58 -6.88 10.87 6.66
N GLY A 59 -5.83 11.26 7.36
CA GLY A 59 -5.72 11.08 8.80
C GLY A 59 -4.52 11.81 9.39
N VAL A 60 -4.48 11.93 10.72
CA VAL A 60 -3.35 12.54 11.42
C VAL A 60 -2.21 11.54 11.50
N CYS A 61 -1.05 11.85 10.95
CA CYS A 61 0.12 10.97 11.06
C CYS A 61 0.70 11.05 12.48
N THR A 62 0.59 9.95 13.22
CA THR A 62 0.99 9.84 14.64
C THR A 62 2.36 9.22 14.83
N HIS A 63 2.85 8.48 13.84
CA HIS A 63 4.11 7.78 13.90
C HIS A 63 4.69 7.61 12.50
N ILE A 64 6.01 7.79 12.39
CA ILE A 64 6.81 7.36 11.24
C ILE A 64 7.82 6.35 11.79
N CYS A 65 7.95 5.20 11.16
CA CYS A 65 8.94 4.19 11.58
C CYS A 65 10.37 4.76 11.46
N SER A 66 11.10 4.82 12.57
CA SER A 66 12.40 5.50 12.68
C SER A 66 13.54 4.88 11.86
N HIS A 67 13.41 3.64 11.37
CA HIS A 67 14.51 2.93 10.72
C HIS A 67 14.62 3.26 9.22
N SER A 68 13.50 3.24 8.49
CA SER A 68 13.46 3.53 7.06
C SER A 68 12.59 4.73 6.68
N ALA A 69 11.77 5.24 7.61
CA ALA A 69 10.66 6.15 7.30
C ALA A 69 9.77 5.63 6.15
N SER A 70 9.77 4.32 5.90
CA SER A 70 8.98 3.68 4.84
C SER A 70 7.54 3.41 5.27
N LYS A 71 7.22 3.60 6.56
CA LYS A 71 5.90 3.36 7.14
C LYS A 71 5.46 4.55 7.97
N ILE A 72 4.22 4.98 7.79
CA ILE A 72 3.53 5.91 8.68
C ILE A 72 2.23 5.31 9.21
N PHE A 73 1.75 5.86 10.30
CA PHE A 73 0.50 5.45 10.93
C PHE A 73 -0.46 6.63 11.02
N LEU A 74 -1.55 6.54 10.26
CA LEU A 74 -2.59 7.56 10.22
C LEU A 74 -3.67 7.21 11.24
N LEU A 75 -3.93 8.14 12.15
CA LEU A 75 -5.05 8.09 13.09
C LEU A 75 -6.27 8.74 12.46
N SER A 76 -7.38 8.03 12.49
CA SER A 76 -8.69 8.52 12.07
C SER A 76 -9.39 9.28 13.19
N ASP A 77 -10.42 10.05 12.83
CA ASP A 77 -11.28 10.75 13.81
C ASP A 77 -11.98 9.78 14.78
N GLY A 78 -12.29 8.57 14.32
CA GLY A 78 -12.87 7.49 15.14
C GLY A 78 -11.86 6.79 16.07
N GLY A 79 -10.60 7.21 16.07
CA GLY A 79 -9.55 6.64 16.91
C GLY A 79 -8.95 5.34 16.38
N LYS A 80 -9.17 5.01 15.10
CA LYS A 80 -8.55 3.85 14.46
C LYS A 80 -7.25 4.25 13.78
N THR A 81 -6.28 3.35 13.80
CA THR A 81 -4.98 3.56 13.18
C THR A 81 -4.86 2.70 11.92
N LEU A 82 -4.39 3.29 10.83
CA LEU A 82 -4.09 2.59 9.58
C LEU A 82 -2.60 2.74 9.24
N ARG A 83 -1.95 1.62 8.92
CA ARG A 83 -0.58 1.60 8.39
C ARG A 83 -0.60 2.04 6.94
N VAL A 84 0.32 2.92 6.58
CA VAL A 84 0.59 3.32 5.20
C VAL A 84 2.07 3.08 4.91
N GLU A 85 2.35 2.43 3.79
CA GLU A 85 3.71 2.10 3.35
C GLU A 85 4.09 2.92 2.13
N ALA A 86 5.34 3.37 2.05
CA ALA A 86 5.83 4.23 0.99
C ALA A 86 5.93 3.51 -0.36
N ALA A 87 6.09 2.18 -0.36
CA ALA A 87 6.30 1.38 -1.57
C ALA A 87 7.35 2.02 -2.49
N GLU A 88 6.99 2.32 -3.75
CA GLU A 88 7.88 2.96 -4.74
C GLU A 88 8.27 4.41 -4.40
N LEU A 89 7.58 5.07 -3.45
CA LEU A 89 7.98 6.39 -2.95
C LEU A 89 9.24 6.32 -2.07
N GLY A 90 9.59 5.14 -1.54
CA GLY A 90 10.77 4.92 -0.72
C GLY A 90 10.61 5.34 0.73
N SER A 91 10.33 6.62 0.99
CA SER A 91 10.17 7.13 2.37
C SER A 91 9.23 8.33 2.46
N PHE A 92 8.70 8.55 3.67
CA PHE A 92 7.89 9.71 4.02
C PHE A 92 8.72 10.82 4.64
N ALA A 93 8.29 12.07 4.39
CA ALA A 93 8.87 13.27 4.99
C ALA A 93 8.62 13.32 6.50
N GLN A 94 9.59 13.83 7.28
CA GLN A 94 9.45 13.91 8.75
C GLN A 94 8.32 14.86 9.18
N GLU A 95 8.02 15.83 8.32
CA GLU A 95 6.93 16.79 8.43
C GLU A 95 5.56 16.10 8.45
N CYS A 96 5.45 14.83 8.06
CA CYS A 96 4.21 14.08 8.21
C CYS A 96 3.82 13.93 9.70
N VAL A 97 4.77 13.78 10.64
CA VAL A 97 4.43 13.59 12.07
C VAL A 97 3.66 14.80 12.61
N ASN A 98 2.53 14.54 13.27
CA ASN A 98 1.58 15.51 13.81
C ASN A 98 0.85 16.36 12.77
N SER A 99 0.98 16.03 11.49
CA SER A 99 0.27 16.70 10.41
C SER A 99 -0.88 15.84 9.89
N VAL A 100 -1.88 16.48 9.28
CA VAL A 100 -2.88 15.79 8.50
C VAL A 100 -2.23 15.38 7.18
N VAL A 101 -2.28 14.09 6.87
CA VAL A 101 -1.71 13.55 5.64
C VAL A 101 -2.83 12.93 4.83
N LYS A 102 -2.94 13.37 3.59
CA LYS A 102 -3.82 12.77 2.60
C LYS A 102 -2.99 11.85 1.72
N VAL A 103 -3.43 10.60 1.59
CA VAL A 103 -2.72 9.55 0.85
C VAL A 103 -3.64 8.99 -0.20
N LYS A 104 -3.12 8.87 -1.43
CA LYS A 104 -3.71 8.04 -2.46
C LYS A 104 -2.81 6.83 -2.72
N GLY A 105 -3.40 5.65 -2.68
CA GLY A 105 -2.64 4.41 -2.76
C GLY A 105 -3.51 3.19 -2.96
N VAL A 106 -2.88 2.02 -3.07
CA VAL A 106 -3.60 0.75 -3.21
C VAL A 106 -3.88 0.19 -1.83
N LEU A 107 -5.15 -0.15 -1.55
CA LEU A 107 -5.48 -0.90 -0.35
C LEU A 107 -5.00 -2.35 -0.50
N ARG A 108 -4.15 -2.80 0.40
CA ARG A 108 -3.64 -4.17 0.48
C ARG A 108 -4.26 -4.91 1.65
N GLU A 109 -4.39 -6.22 1.48
CA GLU A 109 -4.78 -7.15 2.54
C GLU A 109 -3.58 -8.04 2.87
N GLU A 110 -3.21 -8.07 4.14
CA GLU A 110 -2.27 -9.01 4.72
C GLU A 110 -3.06 -10.07 5.52
N ARG A 111 -2.93 -11.34 5.12
CA ARG A 111 -3.65 -12.43 5.76
C ARG A 111 -2.77 -13.19 6.73
N ILE A 112 -3.29 -13.49 7.91
CA ILE A 112 -2.69 -14.41 8.87
C ILE A 112 -3.58 -15.65 8.94
N ASP A 113 -3.06 -16.76 8.41
CA ASP A 113 -3.69 -18.08 8.44
C ASP A 113 -2.81 -19.09 9.20
N GLU A 114 -3.29 -20.34 9.33
CA GLU A 114 -2.54 -21.37 10.05
C GLU A 114 -1.18 -21.69 9.40
N ALA A 115 -1.05 -21.58 8.07
CA ALA A 115 0.21 -21.82 7.38
C ALA A 115 1.24 -20.73 7.71
N TYR A 116 0.81 -19.46 7.74
CA TYR A 116 1.63 -18.34 8.19
C TYR A 116 2.09 -18.54 9.64
N LEU A 117 1.19 -18.92 10.54
CA LEU A 117 1.51 -19.13 11.95
C LEU A 117 2.51 -20.28 12.15
N GLN A 118 2.38 -21.37 11.40
CA GLN A 118 3.35 -22.48 11.43
C GLN A 118 4.73 -22.06 10.92
N ALA A 119 4.79 -21.27 9.84
CA ALA A 119 6.04 -20.73 9.34
C ALA A 119 6.70 -19.81 10.37
N TRP A 120 5.90 -18.99 11.07
CA TRP A 120 6.37 -18.13 12.15
C TRP A 120 6.95 -18.94 13.32
N GLU A 121 6.26 -19.99 13.77
CA GLU A 121 6.78 -20.90 14.82
C GLU A 121 8.12 -21.52 14.43
N GLN A 122 8.29 -21.91 13.16
CA GLN A 122 9.55 -22.45 12.66
C GLN A 122 10.68 -21.42 12.69
N ARG A 123 10.41 -20.14 12.35
CA ARG A 123 11.41 -19.07 12.43
C ARG A 123 11.85 -18.80 13.87
N ILE A 124 10.91 -18.84 14.82
CA ILE A 124 11.19 -18.74 16.25
C ILE A 124 12.08 -19.93 16.69
N ALA A 125 11.70 -21.16 16.32
CA ALA A 125 12.45 -22.36 16.68
C ALA A 125 13.88 -22.38 16.11
N ASN A 126 14.05 -21.88 14.88
CA ASN A 126 15.34 -21.78 14.21
C ASN A 126 16.17 -20.58 14.68
N LYS A 127 15.65 -19.75 15.60
CA LYS A 127 16.27 -18.48 16.03
C LYS A 127 16.62 -17.56 14.87
N THR A 128 15.93 -17.71 13.75
CA THR A 128 16.06 -16.81 12.59
C THR A 128 15.20 -15.56 12.77
N GLU A 129 14.31 -15.54 13.77
CA GLU A 129 13.79 -14.30 14.33
C GLU A 129 14.82 -13.70 15.29
N GLU A 130 15.68 -12.81 14.78
CA GLU A 130 16.35 -11.85 15.65
C GLU A 130 15.30 -10.88 16.18
N HIS A 131 14.73 -11.11 17.36
CA HIS A 131 14.03 -10.14 18.23
C HIS A 131 13.22 -8.98 17.61
N HIS A 132 12.58 -9.17 16.46
CA HIS A 132 11.94 -8.10 15.71
C HIS A 132 10.72 -8.71 15.00
N GLY A 133 9.55 -8.53 15.61
CA GLY A 133 8.30 -9.17 15.18
C GLY A 133 7.93 -8.85 13.73
N GLU A 134 7.41 -9.83 13.03
CA GLU A 134 7.34 -9.85 11.56
C GLU A 134 6.50 -8.73 10.92
N GLY A 135 7.22 -7.88 10.19
CA GLY A 135 6.94 -7.35 8.86
C GLY A 135 8.30 -7.12 8.20
N ASP A 136 8.50 -7.61 6.98
CA ASP A 136 9.72 -7.58 6.15
C ASP A 136 10.83 -6.61 6.63
N GLY A 137 11.75 -7.14 7.44
CA GLY A 137 13.01 -6.49 7.79
C GLY A 137 13.00 -5.46 8.92
N GLU A 138 11.87 -5.16 9.55
CA GLU A 138 11.82 -4.18 10.65
C GLU A 138 10.95 -4.68 11.79
N GLY A 139 11.50 -4.76 12.99
CA GLY A 139 10.74 -5.22 14.14
C GLY A 139 9.44 -4.46 14.32
N SER A 140 8.33 -5.19 14.31
CA SER A 140 6.98 -4.71 14.55
C SER A 140 6.99 -3.77 15.76
N CYS A 141 6.88 -2.47 15.48
CA CYS A 141 6.89 -1.45 16.50
C CYS A 141 5.59 -1.55 17.31
N ASP A 142 5.56 -1.02 18.53
CA ASP A 142 4.38 -1.11 19.39
C ASP A 142 3.14 -0.48 18.73
N THR A 143 3.33 0.56 17.89
CA THR A 143 2.24 1.15 17.09
C THR A 143 1.67 0.17 16.08
N GLU A 144 2.50 -0.65 15.44
CA GLU A 144 2.05 -1.67 14.49
C GLU A 144 1.27 -2.79 15.17
N LYS A 145 1.77 -3.28 16.31
CA LYS A 145 1.05 -4.24 17.15
C LYS A 145 -0.31 -3.70 17.58
N ALA A 146 -0.35 -2.44 18.02
CA ALA A 146 -1.59 -1.79 18.41
C ALA A 146 -2.57 -1.66 17.24
N ALA A 147 -2.09 -1.29 16.04
CA ALA A 147 -2.92 -1.21 14.83
C ALA A 147 -3.51 -2.57 14.43
N ARG A 148 -2.80 -3.67 14.72
CA ARG A 148 -3.24 -5.06 14.50
C ARG A 148 -4.05 -5.63 15.67
N GLY A 149 -4.31 -4.85 16.72
CA GLY A 149 -5.08 -5.30 17.89
C GLY A 149 -4.38 -6.41 18.68
N GLU A 150 -3.05 -6.39 18.69
CA GLU A 150 -2.21 -7.37 19.38
C GLU A 150 -1.91 -6.91 20.80
N THR A 151 -2.08 -7.80 21.77
CA THR A 151 -1.93 -7.49 23.21
C THR A 151 -0.90 -8.35 23.92
N ALA A 152 -0.41 -9.40 23.26
CA ALA A 152 0.55 -10.34 23.79
C ALA A 152 1.99 -9.81 23.74
N ASN A 153 2.78 -10.12 24.77
CA ASN A 153 4.14 -9.58 24.93
C ASN A 153 5.24 -10.47 24.35
N SER A 154 4.92 -11.71 23.96
CA SER A 154 5.86 -12.64 23.34
C SER A 154 5.34 -13.18 22.00
N SER A 155 6.25 -13.52 21.08
CA SER A 155 5.86 -14.08 19.76
C SER A 155 5.01 -15.36 19.89
N VAL A 156 5.30 -16.21 20.89
CA VAL A 156 4.54 -17.44 21.14
C VAL A 156 3.11 -17.14 21.59
N GLU A 157 2.92 -16.20 22.51
CA GLU A 157 1.58 -15.78 22.95
C GLU A 157 0.81 -15.09 21.83
N ARG A 158 1.47 -14.30 20.99
CA ARG A 158 0.86 -13.66 19.80
C ARG A 158 0.32 -14.70 18.82
N ILE A 159 1.10 -15.74 18.54
CA ILE A 159 0.67 -16.86 17.68
C ILE A 159 -0.58 -17.55 18.27
N ALA A 160 -0.58 -17.82 19.57
CA ALA A 160 -1.73 -18.44 20.24
C ALA A 160 -3.00 -17.55 20.21
N ASP A 161 -2.84 -16.24 20.40
CA ASP A 161 -3.92 -15.26 20.30
C ASP A 161 -4.48 -15.22 18.86
N PHE A 162 -3.61 -15.19 17.85
CA PHE A 162 -4.05 -15.26 16.45
C PHE A 162 -4.80 -16.56 16.14
N ARG A 163 -4.33 -17.73 16.59
CA ARG A 163 -5.07 -18.99 16.41
C ARG A 163 -6.45 -18.93 17.06
N THR A 164 -6.56 -18.34 18.25
CA THR A 164 -7.85 -18.17 18.95
C THR A 164 -8.80 -17.27 18.15
N LYS A 165 -8.29 -16.14 17.65
CA LYS A 165 -9.05 -15.21 16.81
C LYS A 165 -9.46 -15.84 15.47
N ILE A 166 -8.58 -16.61 14.83
CA ILE A 166 -8.89 -17.37 13.61
C ILE A 166 -10.02 -18.37 13.89
N ALA A 167 -9.93 -19.18 14.94
CA ALA A 167 -10.97 -20.14 15.29
C ALA A 167 -12.33 -19.46 15.49
N ALA A 168 -12.37 -18.34 16.23
CA ALA A 168 -13.59 -17.56 16.42
C ALA A 168 -14.17 -17.01 15.10
N ARG A 169 -13.31 -16.54 14.18
CA ARG A 169 -13.75 -16.04 12.87
C ARG A 169 -14.20 -17.18 11.94
N THR A 170 -13.57 -18.34 12.01
CA THR A 170 -14.02 -19.53 11.30
C THR A 170 -15.43 -19.92 11.74
N GLU A 171 -15.71 -19.91 13.05
CA GLU A 171 -17.04 -20.21 13.57
C GLU A 171 -18.09 -19.15 13.16
N ALA A 172 -17.74 -17.87 13.19
CA ALA A 172 -18.66 -16.77 12.90
C ALA A 172 -18.90 -16.52 11.40
N GLU A 173 -17.87 -16.65 10.58
CA GLU A 173 -17.84 -16.20 9.18
C GLU A 173 -17.42 -17.30 8.19
N GLY A 174 -16.95 -18.45 8.65
CA GLY A 174 -16.40 -19.51 7.80
C GLY A 174 -15.03 -19.16 7.18
N LYS A 175 -14.34 -18.14 7.72
CA LYS A 175 -13.04 -17.68 7.22
C LYS A 175 -11.91 -18.15 8.14
N GLU A 176 -11.04 -19.01 7.61
CA GLU A 176 -9.92 -19.62 8.33
C GLU A 176 -8.66 -18.75 8.40
N TYR A 177 -8.82 -17.42 8.41
CA TYR A 177 -7.73 -16.45 8.44
C TYR A 177 -8.18 -15.11 9.02
N LEU A 178 -7.25 -14.30 9.50
CA LEU A 178 -7.47 -12.89 9.84
C LEU A 178 -7.00 -11.99 8.70
N SER A 179 -7.68 -10.86 8.53
CA SER A 179 -7.36 -9.85 7.50
C SER A 179 -6.88 -8.57 8.17
N PHE A 180 -5.71 -8.09 7.78
CA PHE A 180 -5.17 -6.79 8.17
C PHE A 180 -5.03 -5.94 6.92
N TYR A 181 -5.48 -4.69 6.97
CA TYR A 181 -5.45 -3.80 5.82
C TYR A 181 -4.43 -2.69 6.02
N PHE A 182 -3.74 -2.33 4.93
CA PHE A 182 -2.79 -1.22 4.87
C PHE A 182 -2.80 -0.61 3.48
N VAL A 183 -2.30 0.62 3.34
CA VAL A 183 -2.23 1.29 2.03
C VAL A 183 -0.78 1.36 1.56
N GLU A 184 -0.52 0.87 0.34
CA GLU A 184 0.71 1.18 -0.39
C GLU A 184 0.53 2.53 -1.10
N ALA A 185 1.23 3.56 -0.63
CA ALA A 185 1.11 4.91 -1.15
C ALA A 185 1.65 5.01 -2.57
N GLN A 186 0.89 5.68 -3.44
CA GLN A 186 1.31 6.10 -4.77
C GLN A 186 1.65 7.59 -4.81
N GLU A 187 0.92 8.39 -4.01
CA GLU A 187 1.18 9.80 -3.77
C GLU A 187 0.63 10.20 -2.39
N TYR A 188 1.18 11.26 -1.81
CA TYR A 188 0.66 11.84 -0.58
C TYR A 188 0.88 13.36 -0.55
N GLU A 189 0.05 14.06 0.21
CA GLU A 189 0.20 15.47 0.52
C GLU A 189 0.04 15.71 2.03
N ILE A 190 0.80 16.67 2.55
CA ILE A 190 0.61 17.20 3.91
C ILE A 190 -0.39 18.36 3.77
N VAL A 191 -1.54 18.24 4.44
CA VAL A 191 -2.60 19.24 4.40
C VAL A 191 -2.26 20.33 5.42
N GLU A 192 -2.12 21.58 4.94
CA GLU A 192 -1.86 22.77 5.77
C GLU A 192 -3.07 23.22 6.61
#